data_AF-A0A448YPA1-F1
#
_entry.id   AF-A0A448YPA1-F1
#
_cell.length_a   1.000
_cell.length_b   1.000
_cell.length_c   1.000
_cell.angle_alpha   90.00
_cell.angle_beta   90.00
_cell.angle_gamma   90.00
#
_symmetry.space_group_name_H-M   'P 1'
#
loop_
_entity.id
_entity.type
_entity.pdbx_description
1 polymer ?
#
loop_
_entity_poly.entity_id
_entity_poly.type
_entity_poly.pdbx_seq_one_letter_code
_entity_poly.pdbx_strand_id
1 'polypeptide(L)'
;MSREFIAKQYPWFLNTWDKYKFPIERADAIRYFALAHFGGIYIDLDDGCRRRLDPLLTVPAFVRSTSPSGVSNDIMGSVPGHPFFIKVLNNLKRYNRNWLVPYITIMFSTGPLFLSVILEQYNRYGVPDTGKVRVLLPADYKGNDDSFLKIAPGSSWHTDDAKFIKTLGRHIPLAVFTGFMITGLVFLMEWYLYKWCVRLNFSRMKEKVRGWFNKGRMGRPRKDSNLPAQRPLVKIEVV
;
A
#
# COMPACT_ATOMS: atom_id res chain seq x y z
N MET A 1 16.81 23.68 10.33
CA MET A 1 17.86 23.09 9.47
C MET A 1 17.32 22.30 8.27
N SER A 2 16.82 21.06 8.39
CA SER A 2 16.41 20.27 7.20
C SER A 2 15.21 20.84 6.43
N ARG A 3 14.15 21.26 7.14
CA ARG A 3 12.98 21.88 6.51
C ARG A 3 13.32 23.19 5.80
N GLU A 4 14.19 24.01 6.39
CA GLU A 4 14.66 25.27 5.78
C GLU A 4 15.50 25.01 4.53
N PHE A 5 16.36 23.99 4.56
CA PHE A 5 17.10 23.55 3.39
C PHE A 5 16.15 23.15 2.25
N ILE A 6 15.12 22.36 2.55
CA ILE A 6 14.09 22.00 1.56
C ILE A 6 13.33 23.24 1.08
N ALA A 7 12.92 24.14 1.98
CA ALA A 7 12.21 25.36 1.60
C ALA A 7 13.04 26.27 0.68
N LYS A 8 14.36 26.35 0.92
CA LYS A 8 15.28 27.20 0.16
C LYS A 8 15.72 26.58 -1.17
N GLN A 9 16.11 25.30 -1.17
CA GLN A 9 16.72 24.64 -2.34
C GLN A 9 15.70 23.85 -3.17
N TYR A 10 14.62 23.38 -2.57
CA TYR A 10 13.62 22.51 -3.19
C TYR A 10 12.17 22.92 -2.82
N PRO A 11 11.77 24.19 -3.05
CA PRO A 11 10.47 24.71 -2.59
C PRO A 11 9.28 23.91 -3.13
N TRP A 12 9.42 23.32 -4.34
CA TRP A 12 8.42 22.45 -4.94
C TRP A 12 8.08 21.20 -4.09
N PHE A 13 8.99 20.78 -3.21
CA PHE A 13 8.81 19.62 -2.35
C PHE A 13 8.29 19.96 -0.95
N LEU A 14 8.33 21.23 -0.53
CA LEU A 14 8.03 21.66 0.84
C LEU A 14 6.65 21.19 1.34
N ASN A 15 5.62 21.28 0.49
CA ASN A 15 4.28 20.79 0.82
C ASN A 15 4.24 19.27 1.05
N THR A 16 5.05 18.49 0.32
CA THR A 16 5.16 17.04 0.55
C THR A 16 5.90 16.76 1.85
N TRP A 17 7.00 17.47 2.09
CA TRP A 17 7.81 17.38 3.30
C TRP A 17 6.97 17.59 4.57
N ASP A 18 6.17 18.66 4.58
CA ASP A 18 5.30 19.02 5.72
C ASP A 18 4.16 18.00 5.93
N LYS A 19 3.78 17.27 4.88
CA LYS A 19 2.71 16.26 4.92
C LYS A 19 3.18 14.85 5.27
N TYR A 20 4.49 14.61 5.41
CA TYR A 20 4.96 13.31 5.87
C TYR A 20 4.41 12.99 7.25
N LYS A 21 3.80 11.82 7.39
CA LYS A 21 3.10 11.42 8.62
C LYS A 21 4.11 11.00 9.68
N PHE A 22 5.16 10.29 9.29
CA PHE A 22 6.12 9.73 10.21
C PHE A 22 7.45 10.53 10.16
N PRO A 23 8.07 10.85 11.31
CA PRO A 23 9.35 11.57 11.33
C PRO A 23 10.47 10.91 10.51
N ILE A 24 10.50 9.57 10.50
CA ILE A 24 11.48 8.80 9.72
C ILE A 24 11.36 9.07 8.22
N GLU A 25 10.16 9.36 7.68
CA GLU A 25 10.01 9.68 6.26
C GLU A 25 10.73 10.98 5.87
N ARG A 26 10.80 11.94 6.80
CA ARG A 26 11.59 13.17 6.60
C ARG A 26 13.08 12.89 6.69
N ALA A 27 13.52 12.00 7.58
CA ALA A 27 14.92 11.58 7.69
C ALA A 27 15.39 10.82 6.43
N ASP A 28 14.54 9.92 5.93
CA ASP A 28 14.77 9.19 4.68
C ASP A 28 14.74 10.13 3.47
N ALA A 29 13.84 11.11 3.42
CA ALA A 29 13.81 12.07 2.32
C ALA A 29 15.06 12.98 2.32
N ILE A 30 15.44 13.55 3.48
CA ILE A 30 16.54 14.53 3.53
C ILE A 30 17.87 13.93 3.11
N ARG A 31 18.16 12.66 3.42
CA ARG A 31 19.40 12.01 2.99
C ARG A 31 19.50 11.92 1.46
N TYR A 32 18.40 11.68 0.75
CA TYR A 32 18.40 11.73 -0.72
C TYR A 32 18.62 13.13 -1.25
N PHE A 33 17.98 14.15 -0.65
CA PHE A 33 18.16 15.54 -1.07
C PHE A 33 19.58 16.04 -0.79
N ALA A 34 20.15 15.72 0.38
CA ALA A 34 21.52 16.08 0.73
C ALA A 34 22.51 15.43 -0.25
N LEU A 35 22.34 14.14 -0.53
CA LEU A 35 23.22 13.40 -1.43
C LEU A 35 23.10 13.87 -2.89
N ALA A 36 21.89 14.19 -3.36
CA ALA A 36 21.69 14.77 -4.68
C ALA A 36 22.27 16.19 -4.81
N HIS A 37 22.22 16.99 -3.73
CA HIS A 37 22.66 18.39 -3.75
C HIS A 37 24.17 18.53 -3.58
N PHE A 38 24.74 17.86 -2.58
CA PHE A 38 26.14 18.02 -2.18
C PHE A 38 27.04 16.87 -2.67
N GLY A 39 26.45 15.74 -3.06
CA GLY A 39 27.21 14.51 -3.29
C GLY A 39 27.83 13.96 -2.00
N GLY A 40 28.86 13.13 -2.16
CA GLY A 40 29.60 12.53 -1.06
C GLY A 40 29.05 11.18 -0.62
N ILE A 41 29.20 10.86 0.66
CA ILE A 41 28.74 9.61 1.27
C ILE A 41 27.81 9.95 2.44
N TYR A 42 26.64 9.34 2.44
CA TYR A 42 25.70 9.34 3.55
C TYR A 42 25.83 8.03 4.33
N ILE A 43 25.81 8.12 5.66
CA ILE A 43 25.90 7.02 6.62
C ILE A 43 24.94 7.32 7.77
N ASP A 44 24.10 6.35 8.16
CA ASP A 44 23.25 6.47 9.35
C ASP A 44 24.11 6.48 10.63
N LEU A 45 23.57 7.04 11.71
CA LEU A 45 24.32 7.26 12.96
C LEU A 45 24.65 5.96 13.72
N ASP A 46 23.99 4.86 13.38
CA ASP A 46 24.22 3.52 13.87
C ASP A 46 25.18 2.70 12.99
N ASP A 47 25.77 3.32 11.96
CA ASP A 47 26.81 2.74 11.12
C ASP A 47 28.17 3.43 11.36
N GLY A 48 29.19 2.62 11.67
CA GLY A 48 30.56 3.09 11.88
C GLY A 48 31.49 2.76 10.71
N CYS A 49 32.47 3.62 10.45
CA CYS A 49 33.55 3.31 9.50
C CYS A 49 34.59 2.39 10.15
N ARG A 50 34.89 1.25 9.51
CA ARG A 50 36.01 0.36 9.93
C ARG A 50 37.31 0.69 9.25
N ARG A 51 37.22 1.23 8.03
CA ARG A 51 38.37 1.68 7.25
C ARG A 51 37.99 2.86 6.38
N ARG A 52 39.01 3.38 5.69
CA ARG A 52 38.88 4.46 4.71
C ARG A 52 37.86 4.11 3.62
N LEU A 53 36.95 5.05 3.37
CA LEU A 53 35.89 4.93 2.37
C LEU A 53 36.30 5.43 0.98
N ASP A 54 37.52 5.97 0.82
CA ASP A 54 38.06 6.45 -0.46
C ASP A 54 37.85 5.45 -1.62
N PRO A 55 37.99 4.12 -1.45
CA PRO A 55 37.73 3.17 -2.53
C PRO A 55 36.28 3.13 -3.03
N LEU A 56 35.32 3.69 -2.27
CA LEU A 56 33.93 3.84 -2.71
C LEU A 56 33.72 5.08 -3.59
N LEU A 57 34.68 6.00 -3.63
CA LEU A 57 34.63 7.23 -4.43
C LEU A 57 35.05 7.00 -5.89
N THR A 58 35.42 5.78 -6.27
CA THR A 58 35.81 5.43 -7.65
C THR A 58 34.62 5.20 -8.58
N VAL A 59 33.39 5.29 -8.05
CA VAL A 59 32.14 5.10 -8.79
C VAL A 59 31.25 6.33 -8.65
N PRO A 60 30.43 6.64 -9.67
CA PRO A 60 29.62 7.86 -9.65
C PRO A 60 28.49 7.80 -8.62
N ALA A 61 28.00 6.60 -8.30
CA ALA A 61 27.08 6.37 -7.20
C ALA A 61 27.18 4.93 -6.68
N PHE A 62 26.84 4.74 -5.40
CA PHE A 62 26.68 3.42 -4.81
C PHE A 62 25.57 3.38 -3.77
N VAL A 63 25.03 2.19 -3.55
CA VAL A 63 24.10 1.85 -2.46
C VAL A 63 24.46 0.48 -1.91
N ARG A 64 24.05 0.15 -0.68
CA ARG A 64 24.26 -1.21 -0.15
C ARG A 64 23.08 -2.14 -0.42
N SER A 65 23.36 -3.40 -0.71
CA SER A 65 22.34 -4.45 -0.72
C SER A 65 21.81 -4.71 0.70
N THR A 66 20.59 -5.26 0.78
CA THR A 66 19.96 -5.62 2.05
C THR A 66 19.30 -7.00 1.99
N SER A 67 18.99 -7.55 3.17
CA SER A 67 18.33 -8.84 3.33
C SER A 67 16.86 -8.63 3.71
N PRO A 68 15.90 -9.40 3.17
CA PRO A 68 16.08 -10.54 2.26
C PRO A 68 16.32 -10.15 0.78
N SER A 69 15.94 -8.95 0.36
CA SER A 69 16.16 -8.47 -1.01
C SER A 69 16.16 -6.94 -1.10
N GLY A 70 16.73 -6.42 -2.19
CA GLY A 70 16.79 -4.99 -2.49
C GLY A 70 18.02 -4.29 -1.95
N VAL A 71 17.92 -2.97 -1.83
CA VAL A 71 18.95 -2.07 -1.32
C VAL A 71 18.45 -1.32 -0.09
N SER A 72 19.38 -0.91 0.75
CA SER A 72 19.11 -0.11 1.93
C SER A 72 19.44 1.36 1.68
N ASN A 73 18.83 2.24 2.49
CA ASN A 73 18.97 3.69 2.42
C ASN A 73 19.70 4.27 3.64
N ASP A 74 20.45 3.46 4.37
CA ASP A 74 21.29 3.83 5.51
C ASP A 74 22.72 4.16 5.09
N ILE A 75 23.21 3.55 4.00
CA ILE A 75 24.54 3.85 3.45
C ILE A 75 24.48 3.98 1.93
N MET A 76 24.82 5.16 1.45
CA MET A 76 24.73 5.54 0.05
C MET A 76 25.82 6.54 -0.31
N GLY A 77 26.24 6.57 -1.56
CA GLY A 77 27.15 7.60 -2.06
C GLY A 77 26.83 8.00 -3.48
N SER A 78 27.22 9.22 -3.84
CA SER A 78 26.90 9.81 -5.13
C SER A 78 27.75 11.03 -5.42
N VAL A 79 28.03 11.27 -6.70
CA VAL A 79 28.34 12.61 -7.19
C VAL A 79 27.10 13.51 -7.08
N PRO A 80 27.27 14.84 -6.94
CA PRO A 80 26.14 15.78 -6.99
C PRO A 80 25.37 15.62 -8.30
N GLY A 81 24.03 15.69 -8.23
CA GLY A 81 23.17 15.64 -9.41
C GLY A 81 23.07 14.28 -10.12
N HIS A 82 23.54 13.19 -9.50
CA HIS A 82 23.51 11.88 -10.16
C HIS A 82 22.10 11.47 -10.61
N PRO A 83 21.90 11.00 -11.86
CA PRO A 83 20.56 10.79 -12.43
C PRO A 83 19.67 9.83 -11.63
N PHE A 84 20.26 8.81 -11.00
CA PHE A 84 19.53 7.92 -10.09
C PHE A 84 18.89 8.69 -8.93
N PHE A 85 19.66 9.53 -8.21
CA PHE A 85 19.13 10.29 -7.08
C PHE A 85 18.15 11.38 -7.53
N ILE A 86 18.36 11.99 -8.70
CA ILE A 86 17.35 12.89 -9.29
C ILE A 86 16.03 12.15 -9.55
N LYS A 87 16.09 10.92 -10.07
CA LYS A 87 14.90 10.07 -10.23
C LYS A 87 14.25 9.74 -8.88
N VAL A 88 15.04 9.46 -7.84
CA VAL A 88 14.56 9.25 -6.46
C VAL A 88 13.77 10.48 -5.99
N LEU A 89 14.36 11.69 -6.06
CA LEU A 89 13.69 12.92 -5.63
C LEU A 89 12.36 13.16 -6.36
N ASN A 90 12.36 13.01 -7.68
CA ASN A 90 11.19 13.24 -8.52
C ASN A 90 10.03 12.25 -8.23
N ASN A 91 10.31 11.11 -7.60
CA ASN A 91 9.30 10.10 -7.28
C ASN A 91 8.81 10.14 -5.83
N LEU A 92 9.52 10.78 -4.89
CA LEU A 92 9.13 10.83 -3.47
C LEU A 92 7.67 11.26 -3.26
N LYS A 93 7.22 12.31 -3.97
CA LYS A 93 5.84 12.81 -3.88
C LYS A 93 4.80 11.77 -4.33
N ARG A 94 5.10 11.01 -5.40
CA ARG A 94 4.20 9.99 -5.96
C ARG A 94 4.06 8.78 -5.03
N TYR A 95 5.09 8.47 -4.26
CA TYR A 95 5.15 7.31 -3.37
C TYR A 95 4.69 7.62 -1.94
N ASN A 96 4.44 8.90 -1.59
CA ASN A 96 3.80 9.27 -0.32
C ASN A 96 2.34 8.79 -0.25
N ARG A 97 2.15 7.50 0.03
CA ARG A 97 0.87 6.79 0.13
C ARG A 97 0.71 6.21 1.52
N ASN A 98 -0.50 6.28 2.07
CA ASN A 98 -0.82 5.66 3.35
C ASN A 98 -1.38 4.25 3.12
N TRP A 99 -0.67 3.22 3.59
CA TRP A 99 -1.06 1.81 3.48
C TRP A 99 -1.71 1.27 4.75
N LEU A 100 -2.14 2.15 5.65
CA LEU A 100 -2.74 1.87 6.97
C LEU A 100 -1.79 1.22 7.99
N VAL A 101 -0.85 0.40 7.53
CA VAL A 101 0.22 -0.20 8.33
C VAL A 101 1.45 0.73 8.27
N PRO A 102 1.88 1.33 9.40
CA PRO A 102 3.03 2.25 9.44
C PRO A 102 4.30 1.67 8.80
N TYR A 103 4.65 0.43 9.10
CA TYR A 103 5.85 -0.23 8.60
C TYR A 103 5.84 -0.34 7.08
N ILE A 104 4.73 -0.80 6.49
CA ILE A 104 4.56 -0.86 5.04
C ILE A 104 4.60 0.55 4.44
N THR A 105 3.91 1.50 5.08
CA THR A 105 3.87 2.89 4.65
C THR A 105 5.26 3.49 4.54
N ILE A 106 6.06 3.41 5.61
CA ILE A 106 7.41 3.95 5.69
C ILE A 106 8.34 3.29 4.65
N MET A 107 8.34 1.95 4.58
CA MET A 107 9.21 1.21 3.67
C MET A 107 8.95 1.58 2.19
N PHE A 108 7.69 1.77 1.80
CA PHE A 108 7.28 2.06 0.43
C PHE A 108 7.20 3.56 0.09
N SER A 109 7.15 4.46 1.07
CA SER A 109 7.07 5.90 0.81
C SER A 109 8.44 6.50 0.54
N THR A 110 9.39 6.23 1.42
CA THR A 110 10.72 6.87 1.44
C THR A 110 11.82 5.89 1.82
N GLY A 111 11.48 4.75 2.40
CA GLY A 111 12.40 3.75 2.91
C GLY A 111 13.10 2.86 1.87
N PRO A 112 13.73 1.76 2.34
CA PRO A 112 14.48 0.83 1.50
C PRO A 112 13.70 0.21 0.33
N LEU A 113 12.40 -0.11 0.50
CA LEU A 113 11.62 -0.69 -0.60
C LEU A 113 11.35 0.34 -1.70
N PHE A 114 11.07 1.59 -1.32
CA PHE A 114 10.98 2.69 -2.27
C PHE A 114 12.27 2.83 -3.08
N LEU A 115 13.42 2.94 -2.40
CA LEU A 115 14.72 3.08 -3.07
C LEU A 115 15.02 1.91 -4.01
N SER A 116 14.72 0.69 -3.58
CA SER A 116 14.88 -0.54 -4.38
C SER A 116 14.03 -0.51 -5.66
N VAL A 117 12.76 -0.12 -5.57
CA VAL A 117 11.87 0.01 -6.73
C VAL A 117 12.38 1.07 -7.71
N ILE A 118 12.87 2.20 -7.21
CA ILE A 118 13.41 3.26 -8.08
C ILE A 118 14.70 2.82 -8.76
N LEU A 119 15.57 2.08 -8.07
CA LEU A 119 16.81 1.54 -8.66
C LEU A 119 16.50 0.57 -9.81
N GLU A 120 15.55 -0.33 -9.61
CA GLU A 120 15.11 -1.26 -10.66
C GLU A 120 14.52 -0.49 -11.86
N GLN A 121 13.69 0.52 -11.61
CA GLN A 121 13.14 1.37 -12.66
C GLN A 121 14.21 2.20 -13.39
N TYR A 122 15.28 2.56 -12.70
CA TYR A 122 16.40 3.31 -13.28
C TYR A 122 17.21 2.44 -14.23
N ASN A 123 17.47 1.18 -13.85
CA ASN A 123 18.27 0.24 -14.62
C ASN A 123 17.54 -0.35 -15.84
N ARG A 124 16.20 -0.30 -15.88
CA ARG A 124 15.36 -0.93 -16.91
C ARG A 124 15.69 -0.56 -18.36
N TYR A 125 16.10 0.68 -18.61
CA TYR A 125 16.29 1.20 -19.98
C TYR A 125 17.75 1.26 -20.43
N GLY A 126 18.65 0.61 -19.69
CA GLY A 126 20.08 0.71 -19.90
C GLY A 126 20.63 2.05 -19.40
N VAL A 127 21.74 1.99 -18.66
CA VAL A 127 22.36 3.16 -18.04
C VAL A 127 23.81 3.22 -18.52
N PRO A 128 24.30 4.38 -19.02
CA PRO A 128 25.70 4.53 -19.39
C PRO A 128 26.60 4.28 -18.17
N ASP A 129 27.86 3.90 -18.38
CA ASP A 129 28.79 3.59 -17.29
C ASP A 129 28.94 4.73 -16.28
N THR A 130 28.87 5.98 -16.76
CA THR A 130 28.93 7.19 -15.95
C THR A 130 27.72 7.40 -15.03
N GLY A 131 26.61 6.70 -15.26
CA GLY A 131 25.40 6.74 -14.42
C GLY A 131 25.16 5.44 -13.63
N LYS A 132 26.02 4.43 -13.77
CA LYS A 132 25.82 3.15 -13.09
C LYS A 132 25.91 3.32 -11.58
N VAL A 133 24.93 2.77 -10.87
CA VAL A 133 24.92 2.69 -9.42
C VAL A 133 25.53 1.36 -8.99
N ARG A 134 26.67 1.40 -8.31
CA ARG A 134 27.29 0.18 -7.75
C ARG A 134 26.48 -0.30 -6.54
N VAL A 135 26.13 -1.58 -6.51
CA VAL A 135 25.52 -2.20 -5.33
C VAL A 135 26.59 -2.92 -4.52
N LEU A 136 26.80 -2.49 -3.28
CA LEU A 136 27.73 -3.15 -2.35
C LEU A 136 27.11 -4.44 -1.83
N LEU A 137 27.83 -5.55 -1.92
CA LEU A 137 27.40 -6.86 -1.44
C LEU A 137 27.78 -7.03 0.04
N PRO A 138 27.13 -7.95 0.79
CA PRO A 138 27.40 -8.12 2.22
C PRO A 138 28.88 -8.28 2.55
N ALA A 139 29.64 -9.01 1.74
CA ALA A 139 31.08 -9.19 1.92
C ALA A 139 31.89 -7.89 1.82
N ASP A 140 31.42 -6.91 1.04
CA ASP A 140 32.08 -5.62 0.90
C ASP A 140 31.92 -4.77 2.17
N TYR A 141 30.74 -4.84 2.81
CA TYR A 141 30.36 -3.88 3.84
C TYR A 141 30.22 -4.45 5.26
N LYS A 142 30.13 -5.77 5.47
CA LYS A 142 30.04 -6.38 6.81
C LYS A 142 30.64 -7.78 6.89
N GLY A 143 30.98 -8.20 8.10
CA GLY A 143 31.30 -9.60 8.43
C GLY A 143 32.77 -10.00 8.35
N ASN A 144 33.63 -9.17 7.74
CA ASN A 144 35.06 -9.41 7.61
C ASN A 144 35.87 -8.25 8.22
N ASP A 145 37.16 -8.46 8.49
CA ASP A 145 38.05 -7.41 9.00
C ASP A 145 38.32 -6.32 7.94
N ASP A 146 38.30 -6.69 6.66
CA ASP A 146 38.41 -5.77 5.52
C ASP A 146 37.08 -5.09 5.13
N SER A 147 36.01 -5.27 5.90
CA SER A 147 34.73 -4.64 5.58
C SER A 147 34.80 -3.12 5.73
N PHE A 148 34.12 -2.37 4.86
CA PHE A 148 34.10 -0.91 4.96
C PHE A 148 33.49 -0.42 6.29
N LEU A 149 32.51 -1.17 6.82
CA LEU A 149 31.57 -0.67 7.82
C LEU A 149 31.41 -1.62 9.01
N LYS A 150 31.04 -1.04 10.15
CA LYS A 150 30.60 -1.70 11.39
C LYS A 150 29.15 -1.31 11.62
N ILE A 151 28.23 -2.24 11.38
CA ILE A 151 26.79 -1.99 11.53
C ILE A 151 26.39 -2.26 12.97
N ALA A 152 25.85 -1.26 13.66
CA ALA A 152 25.21 -1.43 14.96
C ALA A 152 23.72 -1.76 14.79
N PRO A 153 23.06 -2.31 15.83
CA PRO A 153 21.62 -2.52 15.79
C PRO A 153 20.87 -1.20 15.68
N GLY A 154 20.23 -0.98 14.52
CA GLY A 154 19.36 0.16 14.29
C GLY A 154 17.88 -0.13 14.48
N SER A 155 17.04 0.59 13.73
CA SER A 155 15.59 0.41 13.64
C SER A 155 14.72 1.07 14.73
N SER A 156 15.15 2.23 15.22
CA SER A 156 14.41 3.02 16.23
C SER A 156 12.97 3.40 15.83
N TRP A 157 12.65 3.37 14.53
CA TRP A 157 11.31 3.68 14.00
C TRP A 157 10.35 2.49 13.97
N HIS A 158 10.82 1.26 14.25
CA HIS A 158 9.95 0.09 14.27
C HIS A 158 8.96 0.14 15.44
N THR A 159 7.66 0.07 15.13
CA THR A 159 6.58 -0.12 16.09
C THR A 159 6.09 -1.59 16.09
N ASP A 160 5.06 -1.93 16.86
CA ASP A 160 4.59 -3.32 17.00
C ASP A 160 4.09 -3.94 15.69
N ASP A 161 3.60 -3.13 14.77
CA ASP A 161 3.26 -3.54 13.41
C ASP A 161 4.47 -4.08 12.64
N ALA A 162 5.67 -3.54 12.85
CA ALA A 162 6.90 -4.07 12.27
C ALA A 162 7.19 -5.49 12.76
N LYS A 163 6.93 -5.76 14.06
CA LYS A 163 7.05 -7.12 14.62
C LYS A 163 6.02 -8.04 13.98
N PHE A 164 4.77 -7.60 13.88
CA PHE A 164 3.69 -8.36 13.23
C PHE A 164 4.02 -8.73 11.78
N ILE A 165 4.40 -7.74 10.95
CA ILE A 165 4.76 -7.96 9.54
C ILE A 165 5.98 -8.89 9.42
N LYS A 166 7.00 -8.72 10.26
CA LYS A 166 8.17 -9.61 10.26
C LYS A 166 7.81 -11.04 10.66
N THR A 167 6.91 -11.22 11.62
CA THR A 167 6.42 -12.55 12.01
C THR A 167 5.64 -13.22 10.88
N LEU A 168 4.75 -12.49 10.20
CA LEU A 168 4.08 -13.00 8.99
C LEU A 168 5.09 -13.44 7.92
N GLY A 169 6.12 -12.62 7.69
CA GLY A 169 7.19 -12.93 6.73
C GLY A 169 8.04 -14.17 7.08
N ARG A 170 8.18 -14.51 8.37
CA ARG A 170 8.85 -15.75 8.79
C ARG A 170 7.97 -16.99 8.66
N HIS A 171 6.65 -16.81 8.69
CA HIS A 171 5.66 -17.89 8.69
C HIS A 171 4.70 -17.79 7.50
N ILE A 172 5.24 -17.58 6.29
CA ILE A 172 4.43 -17.40 5.06
C ILE A 172 3.39 -18.51 4.86
N PRO A 173 3.73 -19.82 4.97
CA PRO A 173 2.74 -20.87 4.76
C PRO A 173 1.57 -20.80 5.76
N LEU A 174 1.87 -20.52 7.03
CA LEU A 174 0.86 -20.36 8.07
C LEU A 174 0.00 -19.11 7.81
N ALA A 175 0.62 -17.99 7.45
CA ALA A 175 -0.08 -16.76 7.12
C ALA A 175 -1.07 -16.98 5.96
N VAL A 176 -0.62 -17.64 4.89
CA VAL A 176 -1.47 -17.98 3.73
C VAL A 176 -2.62 -18.89 4.15
N PHE A 177 -2.34 -19.96 4.92
CA PHE A 177 -3.37 -20.86 5.42
C PHE A 177 -4.42 -20.13 6.27
N THR A 178 -3.98 -19.30 7.23
CA THR A 178 -4.90 -18.51 8.07
C THR A 178 -5.72 -17.53 7.24
N GLY A 179 -5.13 -16.92 6.19
CA GLY A 179 -5.85 -16.07 5.24
C GLY A 179 -6.99 -16.82 4.55
N PHE A 180 -6.71 -18.02 4.01
CA PHE A 180 -7.75 -18.86 3.39
C PHE A 180 -8.84 -19.27 4.39
N MET A 181 -8.48 -19.60 5.63
CA MET A 181 -9.47 -19.90 6.67
C MET A 181 -10.38 -18.71 6.97
N ILE A 182 -9.82 -17.51 7.12
CA ILE A 182 -10.59 -16.28 7.35
C ILE A 182 -11.51 -15.99 6.17
N THR A 183 -11.00 -16.05 4.93
CA THR A 183 -11.82 -15.84 3.73
C THR A 183 -12.94 -16.88 3.62
N GLY A 184 -12.65 -18.16 3.92
CA GLY A 184 -13.66 -19.21 3.98
C GLY A 184 -14.74 -18.93 5.02
N LEU A 185 -14.37 -18.44 6.21
CA LEU A 185 -15.32 -18.04 7.25
C LEU A 185 -16.18 -16.84 6.82
N VAL A 186 -15.61 -15.84 6.14
CA VAL A 186 -16.36 -14.70 5.61
C VAL A 186 -17.40 -15.17 4.59
N PHE A 187 -17.02 -16.01 3.61
CA PHE A 187 -17.98 -16.56 2.65
C PHE A 187 -19.04 -17.44 3.32
N LEU A 188 -18.68 -18.17 4.36
CA LEU A 188 -19.63 -18.95 5.15
C LEU A 188 -20.63 -18.03 5.87
N MET A 189 -20.17 -16.94 6.48
CA MET A 189 -21.03 -15.94 7.13
C MET A 189 -21.96 -15.25 6.11
N GLU A 190 -21.44 -14.86 4.95
CA GLU A 190 -22.23 -14.28 3.85
C GLU A 190 -23.31 -15.25 3.37
N TRP A 191 -22.98 -16.54 3.25
CA TRP A 191 -23.95 -17.57 2.89
C TRP A 191 -25.02 -17.77 3.96
N TYR A 192 -24.65 -17.78 5.24
CA TYR A 192 -25.63 -17.83 6.33
C TYR A 192 -26.53 -16.60 6.35
N LEU A 193 -25.98 -15.41 6.13
CA LEU A 193 -26.73 -14.16 5.99
C LEU A 193 -27.70 -14.22 4.80
N TYR A 194 -27.24 -14.70 3.64
CA TYR A 194 -28.08 -14.90 2.47
C TYR A 194 -29.25 -15.86 2.78
N LYS A 195 -28.97 -17.02 3.38
CA LYS A 195 -30.01 -17.97 3.76
C LYS A 195 -30.97 -17.40 4.80
N TRP A 196 -30.48 -16.60 5.74
CA TRP A 196 -31.31 -15.89 6.71
C TRP A 196 -32.23 -14.87 6.02
N CYS A 197 -31.72 -14.05 5.10
CA CYS A 197 -32.51 -13.11 4.30
C CYS A 197 -33.59 -13.81 3.45
N VAL A 198 -33.27 -14.95 2.84
CA VAL A 198 -34.24 -15.75 2.07
C VAL A 198 -35.28 -16.40 2.98
N ARG A 199 -34.87 -16.97 4.12
CA ARG A 199 -35.77 -17.59 5.11
C ARG A 199 -36.71 -16.60 5.78
N LEU A 200 -36.26 -15.38 6.02
CA LEU A 200 -37.10 -14.29 6.52
C LEU A 200 -38.19 -13.86 5.54
N ASN A 201 -38.23 -14.47 4.34
CA ASN A 201 -39.24 -14.33 3.32
C ASN A 201 -39.76 -12.88 3.26
N PHE A 202 -38.94 -12.02 2.64
CA PHE A 202 -39.30 -10.62 2.34
C PHE A 202 -40.69 -10.49 1.69
N SER A 203 -41.36 -11.57 1.26
CA SER A 203 -42.78 -11.63 0.92
C SER A 203 -43.68 -10.90 1.92
N ARG A 204 -43.51 -11.06 3.25
CA ARG A 204 -44.37 -10.38 4.24
C ARG A 204 -44.16 -8.87 4.27
N MET A 205 -42.92 -8.40 4.07
CA MET A 205 -42.64 -6.96 4.00
C MET A 205 -43.03 -6.37 2.63
N LYS A 206 -42.84 -7.13 1.56
CA LYS A 206 -43.23 -6.80 0.18
C LYS A 206 -44.77 -6.73 0.04
N GLU A 207 -45.51 -7.61 0.70
CA GLU A 207 -46.97 -7.56 0.80
C GLU A 207 -47.45 -6.38 1.64
N LYS A 208 -46.80 -6.08 2.78
CA LYS A 208 -47.11 -4.88 3.59
C LYS A 208 -46.92 -3.58 2.80
N VAL A 209 -45.80 -3.45 2.08
CA VAL A 209 -45.52 -2.28 1.22
C VAL A 209 -46.50 -2.21 0.04
N ARG A 210 -46.80 -3.34 -0.60
CA ARG A 210 -47.79 -3.42 -1.70
C ARG A 210 -49.22 -3.07 -1.23
N GLY A 211 -49.60 -3.50 -0.03
CA GLY A 211 -50.88 -3.15 0.60
C GLY A 211 -51.00 -1.66 0.93
N TRP A 212 -49.89 -1.01 1.30
CA TRP A 212 -49.85 0.44 1.54
C TRP A 212 -50.06 1.24 0.25
N PHE A 213 -49.44 0.81 -0.87
CA PHE A 213 -49.64 1.42 -2.18
C PHE A 213 -51.04 1.17 -2.78
N ASN A 214 -51.66 0.01 -2.52
CA ASN A 214 -52.98 -0.31 -3.05
C ASN A 214 -54.15 0.32 -2.28
N LYS A 215 -53.97 0.70 -1.00
CA LYS A 215 -55.01 1.41 -0.21
C LYS A 215 -55.36 2.80 -0.77
N GLY A 216 -54.49 3.41 -1.57
CA GLY A 216 -54.76 4.67 -2.27
C GLY A 216 -55.56 4.54 -3.57
N ARG A 217 -55.94 3.32 -4.00
CA ARG A 217 -56.54 3.07 -5.34
C ARG A 217 -57.92 2.41 -5.33
N MET A 218 -58.63 2.32 -4.19
CA MET A 218 -60.03 1.86 -4.21
C MET A 218 -60.96 2.97 -4.73
N GLY A 219 -61.19 2.96 -6.04
CA GLY A 219 -62.23 3.74 -6.70
C GLY A 219 -63.64 3.26 -6.33
N ARG A 220 -64.59 4.21 -6.27
CA ARG A 220 -66.01 4.00 -5.93
C ARG A 220 -66.70 3.02 -6.91
N PRO A 221 -67.60 2.12 -6.47
CA PRO A 221 -68.34 1.24 -7.37
C PRO A 221 -69.45 1.98 -8.13
N ARG A 222 -69.63 1.61 -9.40
CA ARG A 222 -70.64 2.13 -10.35
C ARG A 222 -71.91 1.27 -10.24
N LYS A 223 -73.10 1.89 -10.21
CA LYS A 223 -74.43 1.26 -10.05
C LYS A 223 -74.78 0.28 -11.18
N ASP A 224 -75.26 -0.91 -10.82
CA ASP A 224 -75.82 -1.93 -11.72
C ASP A 224 -77.30 -1.67 -12.03
N SER A 225 -77.69 -1.88 -13.29
CA SER A 225 -79.07 -1.86 -13.80
C SER A 225 -79.61 -3.30 -13.92
N ASN A 226 -80.63 -3.63 -13.12
CA ASN A 226 -81.27 -4.95 -13.07
C ASN A 226 -82.41 -5.07 -14.11
N LEU A 227 -82.27 -5.99 -15.07
CA LEU A 227 -83.39 -6.60 -15.82
C LEU A 227 -83.65 -8.01 -15.23
N PRO A 228 -84.90 -8.41 -14.95
CA PRO A 228 -85.20 -9.67 -14.29
C PRO A 228 -85.21 -10.88 -15.24
N ALA A 229 -84.78 -12.01 -14.69
CA ALA A 229 -84.61 -13.32 -15.33
C ALA A 229 -85.92 -13.96 -15.85
N GLN A 230 -85.87 -14.57 -17.03
CA GLN A 230 -86.90 -15.48 -17.54
C GLN A 230 -86.62 -16.93 -17.07
N ARG A 231 -87.70 -17.63 -16.72
CA ARG A 231 -87.79 -18.96 -16.11
C ARG A 231 -87.36 -20.10 -17.07
N PRO A 232 -86.95 -21.27 -16.57
CA PRO A 232 -86.46 -22.38 -17.38
C PRO A 232 -87.62 -23.21 -17.98
N LEU A 233 -87.45 -23.66 -19.24
CA LEU A 233 -88.31 -24.64 -19.91
C LEU A 233 -87.84 -26.06 -19.60
N VAL A 234 -88.74 -26.87 -19.04
CA VAL A 234 -88.56 -28.32 -18.80
C VAL A 234 -88.98 -29.09 -20.06
N LYS A 235 -88.18 -30.09 -20.44
CA LYS A 235 -88.44 -31.01 -21.55
C LYS A 235 -89.66 -31.92 -21.28
N ILE A 236 -90.41 -32.16 -22.35
CA ILE A 236 -91.61 -33.01 -22.46
C ILE A 236 -91.18 -34.45 -22.79
N GLU A 237 -91.93 -35.44 -22.28
CA GLU A 237 -92.22 -36.78 -22.84
C GLU A 237 -93.28 -37.41 -21.89
N VAL A 238 -94.38 -38.08 -22.27
CA VAL A 238 -94.59 -39.25 -23.14
C VAL A 238 -96.09 -39.39 -23.52
N VAL A 239 -96.35 -40.01 -24.68
CA VAL A 239 -97.59 -40.58 -25.31
C VAL A 239 -98.55 -39.62 -26.00
#